data_AF-A0A821GRC9-F1
#
_entry.id   AF-A0A821GRC9-F1
#
_cell.length_a   1.000
_cell.length_b   1.000
_cell.length_c   1.000
_cell.angle_alpha   90.00
_cell.angle_beta   90.00
_cell.angle_gamma   90.00
#
_symmetry.space_group_name_H-M   'P 1'
#
loop_
_entity.id
_entity.type
_entity.pdbx_description
1 polymer ?
#
loop_
_entity_poly.entity_id
_entity_poly.type
_entity_poly.pdbx_seq_one_letter_code
_entity_poly.pdbx_strand_id
1 'polypeptide(L)'
;MKCTCKTGYTNTGCDDNVVCADSCTVNNGDCHSNADCLHDATTNAVQCICNTGYTNTGSGSNVVCKDSCTVNNGACDDHAVCSHDAKTNAVVCTCKTGYTNTGSGSKVVCTDSSSESNEACGRHAVRSRDAKTNAVVCTCKAGYSNTGSGSKVVCT
;
A
#
# COMPACT_ATOMS: atom_id res chain seq x y z
N MET A 1 18.51 28.82 39.76
CA MET A 1 18.41 27.55 38.99
C MET A 1 17.01 27.53 38.39
N LYS A 2 16.87 27.45 37.06
CA LYS A 2 15.56 27.39 36.38
C LYS A 2 15.18 25.92 36.21
N CYS A 3 13.98 25.54 36.63
CA CYS A 3 13.48 24.18 36.40
C CYS A 3 13.19 24.01 34.90
N THR A 4 13.37 22.80 34.38
CA THR A 4 13.01 22.44 33.01
C THR A 4 12.24 21.13 33.00
N CYS A 5 11.38 20.95 32.01
CA CYS A 5 10.67 19.71 31.82
C CYS A 5 11.62 18.59 31.37
N LYS A 6 11.27 17.35 31.73
CA LYS A 6 11.95 16.16 31.24
C LYS A 6 11.68 15.98 29.74
N THR A 7 12.55 15.24 29.06
CA THR A 7 12.33 14.82 27.67
C THR A 7 10.93 14.21 27.51
N GLY A 8 10.20 14.61 26.46
CA GLY A 8 8.81 14.20 26.22
C GLY A 8 7.75 15.05 26.91
N TYR A 9 8.14 16.07 27.68
CA TYR A 9 7.22 17.00 28.32
C TYR A 9 7.50 18.43 27.88
N THR A 10 6.43 19.20 27.68
CA THR A 10 6.49 20.62 27.29
C THR A 10 6.05 21.50 28.45
N ASN A 11 6.73 22.63 28.64
CA ASN A 11 6.31 23.63 29.62
C ASN A 11 5.05 24.35 29.12
N THR A 12 3.95 24.16 29.84
CA THR A 12 2.65 24.82 29.60
C THR A 12 2.37 25.96 30.58
N GLY A 13 3.25 26.15 31.57
CA GLY A 13 3.19 27.26 32.52
C GLY A 13 3.98 28.48 32.06
N CYS A 14 4.12 29.48 32.92
CA CYS A 14 4.98 30.64 32.66
C CYS A 14 6.44 30.36 33.04
N ASP A 15 7.37 31.22 32.60
CA ASP A 15 8.81 31.02 32.81
C ASP A 15 9.24 30.85 34.28
N ASP A 16 8.51 31.49 35.20
CA ASP A 16 8.75 31.43 36.65
C ASP A 16 7.94 30.33 37.36
N ASN A 17 6.99 29.70 36.67
CA ASN A 17 6.16 28.61 37.19
C ASN A 17 6.00 27.51 36.14
N VAL A 18 7.02 26.65 36.07
CA VAL A 18 7.10 25.55 35.09
C VAL A 18 6.04 24.50 35.40
N VAL A 19 5.15 24.27 34.44
CA VAL A 19 4.13 23.22 34.49
C VAL A 19 4.37 22.27 33.32
N CYS A 20 4.82 21.06 33.61
CA CYS A 20 5.15 20.09 32.58
C CYS A 20 3.93 19.24 32.24
N ALA A 21 3.49 19.33 31.00
CA ALA A 21 2.47 18.45 30.43
C ALA A 21 3.13 17.47 29.45
N ASP A 22 2.52 16.31 29.26
CA ASP A 22 2.92 15.38 28.20
C ASP A 22 2.84 16.11 26.85
N SER A 23 3.96 16.13 26.11
CA SER A 23 4.03 16.81 24.82
C SER A 23 3.00 16.28 23.83
N CYS A 24 2.65 15.00 23.84
CA CYS A 24 1.64 14.46 22.93
C CYS A 24 0.23 14.99 23.22
N THR A 25 -0.03 15.45 24.44
CA THR A 25 -1.31 16.10 24.78
C THR A 25 -1.37 17.58 24.39
N VAL A 26 -0.22 18.18 24.05
CA VAL A 26 -0.08 19.57 23.66
C VAL A 26 0.20 19.64 22.16
N ASN A 27 -0.78 20.12 21.37
CA ASN A 27 -0.65 20.23 19.91
C ASN A 27 -0.19 18.91 19.22
N ASN A 28 -0.61 17.75 19.75
CA ASN A 28 -0.17 16.43 19.25
C ASN A 28 1.36 16.28 19.18
N GLY A 29 2.10 16.89 20.12
CA GLY A 29 3.58 16.86 20.12
C GLY A 29 4.20 17.50 18.86
N ASP A 30 3.49 18.44 18.23
CA ASP A 30 3.83 19.05 16.94
C ASP A 30 3.90 18.06 15.77
N CYS A 31 3.28 16.88 15.92
CA CYS A 31 3.16 15.90 14.85
C CYS A 31 2.18 16.35 13.76
N HIS A 32 2.38 15.83 12.54
CA HIS A 32 1.45 16.03 11.42
C HIS A 32 0.02 15.60 11.79
N SER A 33 -1.00 16.21 11.20
CA SER A 33 -2.42 15.91 11.50
C SER A 33 -2.84 14.47 11.16
N ASN A 34 -2.06 13.78 10.33
CA ASN A 34 -2.26 12.37 9.95
C ASN A 34 -1.18 11.47 10.57
N ALA A 35 -0.68 11.86 11.75
CA ALA A 35 0.29 11.11 12.53
C ALA A 35 -0.18 10.99 13.98
N ASP A 36 0.11 9.84 14.57
CA ASP A 36 0.00 9.61 16.00
C ASP A 36 1.28 10.09 16.69
N CYS A 37 1.10 10.79 17.82
CA CYS A 37 2.18 11.15 18.71
C CYS A 37 2.41 10.04 19.75
N LEU A 38 3.65 9.59 19.87
CA LEU A 38 4.09 8.56 20.79
C LEU A 38 5.41 8.97 21.46
N HIS A 39 5.80 8.26 22.51
CA HIS A 39 7.12 8.40 23.12
C HIS A 39 8.03 7.26 22.68
N ASP A 40 9.25 7.60 22.28
CA ASP A 40 10.32 6.63 22.10
C ASP A 40 10.58 5.89 23.42
N ALA A 41 10.54 4.57 23.38
CA ALA A 41 10.59 3.73 24.58
C ALA A 41 11.91 3.84 25.37
N THR A 42 12.98 4.34 24.77
CA THR A 42 14.32 4.43 25.39
C THR A 42 14.63 5.83 25.89
N THR A 43 14.30 6.84 25.09
CA THR A 43 14.68 8.24 25.32
C THR A 43 13.54 9.08 25.89
N ASN A 44 12.30 8.56 25.86
CA ASN A 44 11.06 9.28 26.15
C ASN A 44 10.84 10.50 25.22
N ALA A 45 11.60 10.62 24.13
CA ALA A 45 11.42 11.70 23.16
C ALA A 45 10.12 11.53 22.38
N VAL A 46 9.53 12.64 21.97
CA VAL A 46 8.34 12.62 21.09
C VAL A 46 8.74 11.99 19.75
N GLN A 47 7.91 11.06 19.29
CA GLN A 47 8.01 10.39 18.01
C GLN A 47 6.66 10.47 17.30
N CYS A 48 6.68 10.98 16.08
CA CYS A 48 5.50 11.04 15.22
C CYS A 48 5.50 9.87 14.24
N ILE A 49 4.42 9.11 14.20
CA ILE A 49 4.26 7.99 13.27
C ILE A 49 3.03 8.24 12.40
N CYS A 50 3.20 8.19 11.08
CA CYS A 50 2.09 8.36 10.16
C CYS A 50 1.03 7.28 10.36
N ASN A 51 -0.23 7.70 10.34
CA ASN A 51 -1.38 6.81 10.46
C ASN A 51 -1.41 5.80 9.30
N THR A 52 -2.07 4.67 9.51
CA THR A 52 -2.27 3.65 8.46
C THR A 52 -2.80 4.29 7.18
N GLY A 53 -2.17 3.99 6.05
CA GLY A 53 -2.50 4.58 4.74
C GLY A 53 -1.77 5.88 4.42
N TYR A 54 -0.89 6.35 5.30
CA TYR A 54 -0.03 7.51 5.06
C TYR A 54 1.45 7.13 5.10
N THR A 55 2.23 7.79 4.24
CA THR A 55 3.67 7.61 4.15
C THR A 55 4.37 8.89 4.62
N ASN A 56 5.39 8.73 5.47
CA ASN A 56 6.25 9.83 5.87
C ASN A 56 7.11 10.26 4.67
N THR A 57 6.93 11.50 4.23
CA THR A 57 7.67 12.16 3.15
C THR A 57 8.59 13.27 3.65
N GLY A 58 8.57 13.52 4.97
CA GLY A 58 9.44 14.48 5.62
C GLY A 58 10.83 13.91 5.92
N SER A 59 11.65 14.68 6.63
CA SER A 59 13.04 14.34 6.94
C SER A 59 13.42 14.69 8.36
N GLY A 60 14.23 13.84 9.00
CA GLY A 60 14.63 14.03 10.39
C GLY A 60 13.43 14.02 11.32
N SER A 61 13.33 15.01 12.20
CA SER A 61 12.22 15.18 13.14
C SER A 61 10.96 15.80 12.52
N ASN A 62 11.04 16.33 11.30
CA ASN A 62 9.88 16.90 10.60
C ASN A 62 9.16 15.78 9.84
N VAL A 63 8.14 15.19 10.47
CA VAL A 63 7.32 14.14 9.87
C VAL A 63 6.20 14.77 9.05
N VAL A 64 6.06 14.36 7.79
CA VAL A 64 5.02 14.84 6.87
C VAL A 64 4.28 13.63 6.29
N CYS A 65 3.03 13.45 6.70
CA CYS A 65 2.26 12.27 6.34
C CYS A 65 1.37 12.54 5.14
N LYS A 66 1.78 12.02 3.99
CA LYS A 66 1.05 12.12 2.72
C LYS A 66 0.32 10.81 2.43
N ASP A 67 -0.84 10.88 1.80
CA ASP A 67 -1.59 9.72 1.31
C ASP A 67 -0.62 8.78 0.55
N SER A 68 -0.52 7.54 1.02
CA SER A 68 0.39 6.54 0.46
C SER A 68 0.13 6.27 -1.03
N CYS A 69 -1.12 6.27 -1.51
CA CYS A 69 -1.40 6.06 -2.92
C CYS A 69 -0.87 7.19 -3.82
N THR A 70 -0.67 8.39 -3.27
CA THR A 70 -0.05 9.51 -3.99
C THR A 70 1.48 9.52 -3.93
N VAL A 71 2.07 8.58 -3.18
CA VAL A 71 3.51 8.42 -3.01
C VAL A 71 3.90 7.06 -3.59
N ASN A 72 4.55 7.05 -4.75
CA ASN A 72 5.00 5.82 -5.40
C ASN A 72 3.87 4.77 -5.55
N ASN A 73 2.65 5.20 -5.88
CA ASN A 73 1.47 4.33 -6.04
C ASN A 73 1.24 3.39 -4.82
N GLY A 74 1.53 3.82 -3.59
CA GLY A 74 1.41 2.98 -2.39
C GLY A 74 2.34 1.77 -2.38
N ALA A 75 3.44 1.81 -3.14
CA ALA A 75 4.32 0.68 -3.43
C ALA A 75 3.62 -0.50 -4.13
N CYS A 76 2.47 -0.26 -4.76
CA CYS A 76 1.83 -1.21 -5.64
C CYS A 76 2.64 -1.40 -6.93
N ASP A 77 2.46 -2.55 -7.57
CA ASP A 77 2.96 -2.82 -8.92
C ASP A 77 2.52 -1.74 -9.92
N ASP A 78 3.32 -1.47 -10.95
CA ASP A 78 3.03 -0.47 -12.00
C ASP A 78 1.73 -0.78 -12.76
N HIS A 79 1.38 -2.07 -12.86
CA HIS A 79 0.13 -2.55 -13.44
C HIS A 79 -0.99 -2.75 -12.42
N ALA A 80 -0.84 -2.23 -11.20
CA ALA A 80 -1.89 -2.16 -10.19
C ALA A 80 -2.42 -0.73 -9.99
N VAL A 81 -3.64 -0.65 -9.46
CA VAL A 81 -4.26 0.55 -8.93
C VAL A 81 -4.16 0.49 -7.40
N CYS A 82 -3.65 1.57 -6.81
CA CYS A 82 -3.66 1.75 -5.36
C CYS A 82 -5.02 2.30 -4.90
N SER A 83 -5.51 1.75 -3.80
CA SER A 83 -6.68 2.25 -3.06
C SER A 83 -6.49 2.02 -1.55
N HIS A 84 -7.48 2.44 -0.76
CA HIS A 84 -7.51 2.19 0.68
C HIS A 84 -8.62 1.22 1.04
N ASP A 85 -8.34 0.32 1.97
CA ASP A 85 -9.36 -0.49 2.63
C ASP A 85 -10.29 0.42 3.43
N ALA A 86 -11.60 0.27 3.22
CA ALA A 86 -12.60 1.18 3.77
C ALA A 86 -12.71 1.15 5.32
N LYS A 87 -12.20 0.10 5.99
CA LYS A 87 -12.30 -0.05 7.44
C LYS A 87 -11.00 0.32 8.16
N THR A 88 -9.87 -0.05 7.56
CA THR A 88 -8.55 0.05 8.18
C THR A 88 -7.71 1.19 7.61
N ASN A 89 -8.13 1.79 6.49
CA ASN A 89 -7.36 2.73 5.68
C ASN A 89 -6.04 2.16 5.12
N ALA A 90 -5.81 0.85 5.26
CA ALA A 90 -4.61 0.19 4.76
C ALA A 90 -4.53 0.28 3.24
N VAL A 91 -3.32 0.39 2.69
CA VAL A 91 -3.10 0.38 1.24
C VAL A 91 -3.50 -0.98 0.67
N VAL A 92 -4.29 -0.94 -0.40
CA VAL A 92 -4.73 -2.10 -1.16
C VAL A 92 -4.31 -1.91 -2.62
N CYS A 93 -3.64 -2.92 -3.16
CA CYS A 93 -3.21 -2.93 -4.56
C CYS A 93 -4.09 -3.91 -5.35
N THR A 94 -4.73 -3.43 -6.41
CA THR A 94 -5.56 -4.26 -7.29
C THR A 94 -5.02 -4.22 -8.72
N CYS A 95 -4.72 -5.38 -9.32
CA CYS A 95 -4.26 -5.42 -10.70
C CYS A 95 -5.28 -4.79 -11.66
N LYS A 96 -4.78 -4.01 -12.62
CA LYS A 96 -5.58 -3.45 -13.71
C LYS A 96 -6.19 -4.58 -14.55
N THR A 97 -7.27 -4.29 -15.27
CA THR A 97 -7.89 -5.24 -16.19
C THR A 97 -6.88 -5.80 -17.18
N GLY A 98 -6.85 -7.13 -17.35
CA GLY A 98 -5.88 -7.83 -18.20
C GLY A 98 -4.62 -8.31 -17.48
N TYR A 99 -4.48 -8.03 -16.18
CA TYR A 99 -3.39 -8.51 -15.34
C TYR A 99 -3.91 -9.36 -14.19
N THR A 100 -3.12 -10.35 -13.79
CA THR A 100 -3.38 -11.24 -12.65
C THR A 100 -2.31 -11.08 -11.59
N ASN A 101 -2.71 -11.16 -10.32
CA ASN A 101 -1.78 -11.12 -9.21
C ASN A 101 -1.05 -12.47 -9.10
N THR A 102 0.24 -12.49 -9.39
CA THR A 102 1.13 -13.65 -9.26
C THR A 102 2.12 -13.53 -8.10
N GLY A 103 1.97 -12.49 -7.28
CA GLY A 103 2.74 -12.31 -6.05
C GLY A 103 2.37 -13.34 -4.98
N SER A 104 3.13 -13.34 -3.89
CA SER A 104 2.93 -14.23 -2.74
C SER A 104 2.76 -13.44 -1.45
N GLY A 105 1.95 -13.96 -0.54
CA GLY A 105 1.59 -13.27 0.71
C GLY A 105 0.90 -11.93 0.42
N SER A 106 1.39 -10.86 1.03
CA SER A 106 0.83 -9.51 0.88
C SER A 106 1.40 -8.72 -0.31
N LYS A 107 2.40 -9.26 -1.03
CA LYS A 107 2.98 -8.58 -2.18
C LYS A 107 2.10 -8.81 -3.41
N VAL A 108 1.64 -7.72 -4.02
CA VAL A 108 0.94 -7.77 -5.30
C VAL A 108 1.95 -7.61 -6.43
N VAL A 109 1.95 -8.56 -7.37
CA VAL A 109 2.75 -8.51 -8.61
C VAL A 109 1.80 -8.77 -9.75
N CYS A 110 1.67 -7.82 -10.66
CA CYS A 110 0.67 -7.89 -11.73
C CYS A 110 1.34 -8.31 -13.03
N THR A 111 1.10 -9.56 -13.43
CA THR A 111 1.58 -10.10 -14.70
C THR A 111 0.47 -10.12 -15.73
N ASP A 112 0.82 -9.87 -16.99
CA ASP A 112 -0.14 -9.91 -18.10
C ASP A 112 -0.81 -11.30 -18.12
N SER A 113 -2.13 -11.34 -18.00
CA SER A 113 -2.88 -12.59 -17.93
C SER A 113 -2.76 -13.42 -19.21
N SER A 114 -2.40 -12.81 -20.35
CA SER A 114 -2.12 -13.52 -21.59
C SER A 114 -0.75 -14.24 -21.60
N SER A 115 0.11 -13.93 -20.61
CA SER A 115 1.45 -14.51 -20.46
C SER A 115 1.52 -15.67 -19.47
N GLU A 116 0.43 -15.95 -18.73
CA GLU A 116 0.35 -17.12 -17.85
C GLU A 116 0.58 -18.41 -18.65
N SER A 117 1.37 -19.31 -18.09
CA SER A 117 1.71 -20.57 -18.72
C SER A 117 0.43 -21.32 -19.09
N ASN A 118 0.44 -21.78 -20.32
CA ASN A 118 -0.71 -22.30 -21.02
C ASN A 118 -1.03 -23.74 -20.58
N GLU A 119 -0.76 -24.15 -19.33
CA GLU A 119 -0.90 -25.56 -18.93
C GLU A 119 -2.32 -26.10 -19.10
N ALA A 120 -3.32 -25.21 -19.15
CA ALA A 120 -4.71 -25.54 -19.43
C ALA A 120 -5.14 -25.41 -20.91
N CYS A 121 -4.33 -24.81 -21.80
CA CYS A 121 -4.67 -24.70 -23.23
C CYS A 121 -3.57 -25.24 -24.16
N GLY A 122 -3.93 -25.59 -25.40
CA GLY A 122 -2.97 -26.15 -26.37
C GLY A 122 -1.90 -25.15 -26.80
N ARG A 123 -0.72 -25.63 -27.21
CA ARG A 123 0.40 -24.82 -27.76
C ARG A 123 -0.12 -23.71 -28.68
N HIS A 124 0.46 -22.50 -28.58
CA HIS A 124 0.05 -21.28 -29.30
C HIS A 124 -1.34 -20.73 -28.95
N ALA A 125 -1.95 -21.16 -27.84
CA ALA A 125 -3.09 -20.47 -27.25
C ALA A 125 -2.66 -19.49 -26.13
N VAL A 126 -3.55 -18.54 -25.84
CA VAL A 126 -3.57 -17.69 -24.65
C VAL A 126 -4.73 -18.14 -23.77
N ARG A 127 -4.50 -18.16 -22.46
CA ARG A 127 -5.52 -18.40 -21.46
C ARG A 127 -6.15 -17.06 -21.07
N SER A 128 -7.47 -17.04 -20.92
CA SER A 128 -8.24 -15.89 -20.45
C SER A 128 -9.38 -16.36 -19.53
N ARG A 129 -10.07 -15.42 -18.89
CA ARG A 129 -11.24 -15.67 -18.06
C ARG A 129 -12.46 -14.99 -18.68
N ASP A 130 -13.58 -15.71 -18.77
CA ASP A 130 -14.85 -15.12 -19.18
C ASP A 130 -15.34 -14.11 -18.14
N ALA A 131 -15.70 -12.90 -18.59
CA ALA A 131 -16.04 -11.79 -17.71
C ALA A 131 -17.34 -12.00 -16.91
N LYS A 132 -18.20 -12.95 -17.29
CA LYS A 132 -19.50 -13.19 -16.65
C LYS A 132 -19.49 -14.42 -15.74
N THR A 133 -18.78 -15.46 -16.16
CA THR A 133 -18.81 -16.79 -15.54
C THR A 133 -17.51 -17.15 -14.84
N ASN A 134 -16.44 -16.37 -15.03
CA ASN A 134 -15.09 -16.66 -14.57
C ASN A 134 -14.54 -18.00 -15.10
N ALA A 135 -15.15 -18.55 -16.16
CA ALA A 135 -14.72 -19.77 -16.82
C ALA A 135 -13.38 -19.55 -17.54
N VAL A 136 -12.53 -20.57 -17.58
CA VAL A 136 -11.27 -20.53 -18.35
C VAL A 136 -11.59 -20.61 -19.84
N VAL A 137 -11.15 -19.62 -20.60
CA VAL A 137 -11.32 -19.54 -22.05
C VAL A 137 -9.95 -19.52 -22.71
N CYS A 138 -9.77 -20.39 -23.71
CA CYS A 138 -8.54 -20.49 -24.48
C CYS A 138 -8.73 -19.85 -25.86
N THR A 139 -7.80 -19.03 -26.33
CA THR A 139 -7.88 -18.36 -27.64
C THR A 139 -6.55 -18.46 -28.36
N CYS A 140 -6.51 -18.58 -29.69
CA CYS A 140 -5.24 -18.68 -30.40
C CYS A 140 -4.49 -17.34 -30.42
N LYS A 141 -3.15 -17.40 -30.29
CA LYS A 141 -2.26 -16.27 -30.53
C LYS A 141 -2.40 -15.79 -31.98
N ALA A 142 -2.12 -14.51 -32.22
CA ALA A 142 -2.14 -13.95 -33.57
C ALA A 142 -1.24 -14.77 -34.52
N GLY A 143 -1.78 -15.13 -35.69
CA GLY A 143 -1.10 -15.98 -36.68
C GLY A 143 -1.38 -17.48 -36.57
N TYR A 144 -2.09 -17.93 -35.53
CA TYR A 144 -2.50 -19.33 -35.37
C TYR A 144 -4.02 -19.47 -35.48
N SER A 145 -4.49 -20.56 -36.09
CA SER A 145 -5.91 -20.85 -36.25
C SER A 145 -6.34 -21.99 -35.32
N ASN A 146 -7.55 -21.87 -34.75
CA ASN A 146 -8.12 -22.96 -33.97
C ASN A 146 -8.58 -24.08 -34.93
N THR A 147 -7.87 -25.20 -34.93
CA THR A 147 -8.21 -26.41 -35.69
C THR A 147 -8.89 -27.48 -34.83
N GLY A 148 -9.12 -27.18 -33.54
CA GLY A 148 -9.82 -28.08 -32.62
C GLY A 148 -11.33 -28.11 -32.84
N SER A 149 -11.95 -29.22 -32.46
CA SER A 149 -13.40 -29.39 -32.42
C SER A 149 -13.91 -29.46 -30.98
N GLY A 150 -15.06 -28.81 -30.69
CA GLY A 150 -15.64 -28.77 -29.35
C GLY A 150 -14.86 -27.89 -28.35
N SER A 151 -14.73 -28.34 -27.09
CA SER A 151 -14.11 -27.56 -26.00
C SER A 151 -12.57 -27.59 -25.97
N LYS A 152 -11.91 -28.21 -26.96
CA LYS A 152 -10.45 -28.27 -27.05
C LYS A 152 -9.95 -27.24 -28.06
N VAL A 153 -9.12 -26.30 -27.60
CA VAL A 153 -8.46 -25.30 -28.45
C VAL A 153 -7.11 -25.85 -28.90
N VAL A 154 -6.97 -26.06 -30.22
CA VAL A 154 -5.74 -26.52 -30.87
C VAL A 154 -5.32 -25.43 -31.84
N CYS A 155 -4.22 -24.73 -31.56
CA CYS A 155 -3.76 -23.61 -32.37
C CYS A 155 -2.60 -24.05 -33.26
N THR A 156 -2.81 -23.99 -34.57
CA THR A 156 -1.84 -24.39 -35.62
C THR A 156 -1.75 -23.35 -36.71
#